data_AF-A0AAW9A1J8-F1
#
_entry.id   AF-A0AAW9A1J8-F1
#
_cell.length_a   1.000
_cell.length_b   1.000
_cell.length_c   1.000
_cell.angle_alpha   90.00
_cell.angle_beta   90.00
_cell.angle_gamma   90.00
#
_symmetry.space_group_name_H-M   'P 1'
#
loop_
_entity.id
_entity.type
_entity.pdbx_description
1 polymer ?
#
loop_
_entity_poly.entity_id
_entity_poly.type
_entity_poly.pdbx_seq_one_letter_code
_entity_poly.pdbx_strand_id
1 'polypeptide(L)'
;MEEKQLNKLKGKEVTYLVQNEKYNLTTNQIITRATYQNGKYHFDTTALNKQVKKINEKHATLDKPFKFRTHSGAEITTTANGSYGWKISEKKAGNSLTKAIIDGRQEVDGEHDIEGKGYNTAGLGYNVTSNNGIGDTYAEVSLADQRAYFYKDGKCVLETDIVSGTNNEGNKTPKGVWYIMYQQSPSVLRGQNDDGSSYASKVNYWSPFTLTGCGFHDASWRHNWSKTAYLSDGSHGCINMQPSVAGQAFHDLKQNEPVIIY
;
A
#
# COMPACT_ATOMS: atom_id res chain seq x y z
N MET A 1 42.97 8.95 -16.80
CA MET A 1 42.51 8.32 -15.53
C MET A 1 41.05 7.88 -15.63
N GLU A 2 40.16 8.74 -16.12
CA GLU A 2 38.74 8.45 -16.39
C GLU A 2 38.52 7.24 -17.30
N GLU A 3 39.14 7.19 -18.49
CA GLU A 3 38.97 6.08 -19.44
C GLU A 3 39.27 4.70 -18.81
N LYS A 4 40.34 4.60 -18.01
CA LYS A 4 40.68 3.38 -17.27
C LYS A 4 39.60 2.97 -16.28
N GLN A 5 38.93 3.93 -15.63
CA GLN A 5 37.85 3.65 -14.70
C GLN A 5 36.57 3.23 -15.45
N LEU A 6 36.20 3.94 -16.52
CA LEU A 6 35.06 3.59 -17.35
C LEU A 6 35.21 2.20 -18.00
N ASN A 7 36.42 1.81 -18.41
CA ASN A 7 36.70 0.48 -18.94
C ASN A 7 36.43 -0.64 -17.93
N LYS A 8 36.53 -0.40 -16.61
CA LYS A 8 36.20 -1.39 -15.57
C LYS A 8 34.71 -1.69 -15.45
N LEU A 9 33.84 -0.86 -16.05
CA LEU A 9 32.40 -1.08 -16.02
C LEU A 9 31.95 -2.05 -17.12
N LYS A 10 32.75 -2.21 -18.19
CA LYS A 10 32.39 -2.98 -19.38
C LYS A 10 32.28 -4.48 -19.09
N GLY A 11 31.30 -5.14 -19.72
CA GLY A 11 31.15 -6.59 -19.69
C GLY A 11 30.78 -7.18 -18.33
N LYS A 12 30.32 -6.35 -17.39
CA LYS A 12 29.84 -6.82 -16.08
C LYS A 12 28.36 -7.18 -16.15
N GLU A 13 27.99 -8.08 -15.26
CA GLU A 13 26.62 -8.51 -15.02
C GLU A 13 26.34 -8.47 -13.51
N VAL A 14 25.09 -8.15 -13.16
CA VAL A 14 24.60 -8.18 -11.79
C VAL A 14 23.25 -8.87 -11.81
N THR A 15 23.05 -9.82 -10.89
CA THR A 15 21.76 -10.47 -10.68
C THR A 15 20.90 -9.60 -9.77
N TYR A 16 19.77 -9.13 -10.28
CA TYR A 16 18.79 -8.39 -9.51
C TYR A 16 17.71 -9.35 -9.00
N LEU A 17 17.57 -9.46 -7.68
CA LEU A 17 16.62 -10.35 -7.03
C LEU A 17 15.33 -9.58 -6.76
N VAL A 18 14.22 -10.07 -7.30
CA VAL A 18 12.89 -9.50 -7.06
C VAL A 18 12.01 -10.61 -6.52
N GLN A 19 11.75 -10.57 -5.22
CA GLN A 19 11.15 -11.68 -4.49
C GLN A 19 11.91 -12.99 -4.77
N ASN A 20 11.24 -13.99 -5.35
CA ASN A 20 11.81 -15.29 -5.70
C ASN A 20 12.34 -15.38 -7.14
N GLU A 21 12.32 -14.28 -7.90
CA GLU A 21 12.79 -14.24 -9.28
C GLU A 21 14.16 -13.54 -9.42
N LYS A 22 14.96 -14.03 -10.38
CA LYS A 22 16.28 -13.50 -10.70
C LYS A 22 16.29 -12.83 -12.08
N TYR A 23 16.85 -11.63 -12.15
CA TYR A 23 17.02 -10.86 -13.36
C TYR A 23 18.50 -10.56 -13.60
N ASN A 24 19.13 -11.24 -14.56
CA ASN A 24 20.53 -10.98 -14.91
C ASN A 24 20.61 -9.73 -15.79
N LEU A 25 21.19 -8.65 -15.23
CA LEU A 25 21.29 -7.36 -15.88
C LEU A 25 22.74 -7.05 -16.22
N THR A 26 22.99 -6.82 -17.51
CA THR A 26 24.30 -6.38 -18.02
C THR A 26 24.52 -4.90 -17.74
N THR A 27 25.77 -4.44 -17.71
CA THR A 27 26.10 -3.00 -17.62
C THR A 27 25.33 -2.16 -18.63
N ASN A 28 25.17 -2.62 -19.88
CA ASN A 28 24.48 -1.87 -20.94
C ASN A 28 22.96 -1.77 -20.71
N GLN A 29 22.38 -2.71 -19.95
CA GLN A 29 20.97 -2.63 -19.55
C GLN A 29 20.77 -1.73 -18.33
N ILE A 30 21.83 -1.43 -17.57
CA ILE A 30 21.76 -0.61 -16.35
C ILE A 30 22.19 0.84 -16.62
N ILE A 31 23.26 1.05 -17.38
CA ILE A 31 23.96 2.33 -17.53
C ILE A 31 23.83 2.82 -18.97
N THR A 32 23.14 3.94 -19.17
CA THR A 32 23.11 4.67 -20.45
C THR A 32 24.44 5.38 -20.69
N ARG A 33 24.95 6.06 -19.65
CA ARG A 33 26.19 6.85 -19.70
C ARG A 33 26.84 6.91 -18.33
N ALA A 34 28.16 6.93 -18.30
CA ALA A 34 28.95 7.13 -17.10
C ALA A 34 30.06 8.17 -17.35
N THR A 35 30.33 9.01 -16.36
CA THR A 35 31.52 9.87 -16.30
C THR A 35 32.28 9.62 -15.00
N TYR A 36 33.58 9.95 -14.97
CA TYR A 36 34.41 9.82 -13.77
C TYR A 36 35.18 11.11 -13.53
N GLN A 37 34.72 11.88 -12.55
CA GLN A 37 35.25 13.21 -12.22
C GLN A 37 35.57 13.27 -10.74
N ASN A 38 36.70 13.89 -10.38
CA ASN A 38 37.11 14.11 -8.98
C ASN A 38 37.08 12.83 -8.11
N GLY A 39 37.44 11.68 -8.69
CA GLY A 39 37.47 10.41 -7.98
C GLY A 39 36.12 9.72 -7.81
N LYS A 40 35.05 10.22 -8.44
CA LYS A 40 33.68 9.71 -8.29
C LYS A 40 33.05 9.40 -9.65
N TYR A 41 32.24 8.34 -9.69
CA TYR A 41 31.39 8.04 -10.83
C TYR A 41 30.11 8.86 -10.79
N HIS A 42 29.63 9.28 -11.96
CA HIS A 42 28.30 9.81 -12.17
C HIS A 42 27.61 8.99 -13.25
N PHE A 43 26.42 8.47 -12.95
CA PHE A 43 25.69 7.57 -13.84
C PHE A 43 24.38 8.19 -14.32
N ASP A 44 24.08 7.97 -15.59
CA ASP A 44 22.76 8.02 -16.17
C ASP A 44 22.29 6.56 -16.36
N THR A 45 21.21 6.19 -15.67
CA THR A 45 20.67 4.84 -15.66
C THR A 45 19.37 4.70 -16.45
N THR A 46 19.06 5.63 -17.36
CA THR A 46 17.80 5.61 -18.12
C THR A 46 17.56 4.30 -18.90
N ALA A 47 18.63 3.60 -19.33
CA ALA A 47 18.56 2.29 -19.96
C ALA A 47 17.86 1.23 -19.07
N LEU A 48 18.01 1.35 -17.75
CA LEU A 48 17.41 0.45 -16.75
C LEU A 48 15.89 0.56 -16.71
N ASN A 49 15.32 1.73 -17.00
CA ASN A 49 13.89 2.01 -16.87
C ASN A 49 13.04 0.99 -17.62
N LYS A 50 13.51 0.53 -18.80
CA LYS A 50 12.81 -0.51 -19.57
C LYS A 50 12.72 -1.83 -18.81
N GLN A 51 13.77 -2.22 -18.08
CA GLN A 51 13.76 -3.46 -17.30
C GLN A 51 12.95 -3.30 -16.02
N VAL A 52 13.13 -2.20 -15.30
CA VAL A 52 12.33 -1.89 -14.10
C VAL A 52 10.84 -1.83 -14.44
N LYS A 53 10.46 -1.24 -15.57
CA LYS A 53 9.06 -1.24 -16.03
C LYS A 53 8.53 -2.66 -16.25
N LYS A 54 9.27 -3.54 -16.92
CA LYS A 54 8.86 -4.95 -17.13
C LYS A 54 8.74 -5.71 -15.81
N ILE A 55 9.69 -5.52 -14.91
CA ILE A 55 9.66 -6.11 -13.56
C ILE A 55 8.41 -5.62 -12.83
N ASN A 56 8.14 -4.32 -12.85
CA ASN A 56 6.96 -3.74 -12.21
C ASN A 56 5.66 -4.21 -12.87
N GLU A 57 5.57 -4.32 -14.19
CA GLU A 57 4.41 -4.88 -14.89
C GLU A 57 4.08 -6.29 -14.39
N LYS A 58 5.11 -7.10 -14.11
CA LYS A 58 4.95 -8.47 -13.63
C LYS A 58 4.70 -8.60 -12.12
N HIS A 59 5.43 -7.85 -11.28
CA HIS A 59 5.50 -8.11 -9.84
C HIS A 59 4.92 -7.01 -8.96
N ALA A 60 4.97 -5.74 -9.38
CA ALA A 60 4.51 -4.66 -8.54
C ALA A 60 3.02 -4.82 -8.23
N THR A 61 2.64 -4.48 -7.00
CA THR A 61 1.26 -4.53 -6.51
C THR A 61 0.63 -3.14 -6.38
N LEU A 62 1.47 -2.08 -6.29
CA LEU A 62 0.98 -0.71 -6.24
C LEU A 62 0.32 -0.31 -7.57
N ASP A 63 -0.76 0.48 -7.47
CA ASP A 63 -1.57 0.97 -8.60
C ASP A 63 -2.14 -0.16 -9.49
N LYS A 64 -2.35 -1.35 -8.92
CA LYS A 64 -2.95 -2.52 -9.60
C LYS A 64 -4.10 -3.12 -8.80
N PRO A 65 -5.05 -3.77 -9.49
CA PRO A 65 -6.10 -4.50 -8.81
C PRO A 65 -5.55 -5.80 -8.20
N PHE A 66 -6.11 -6.19 -7.05
CA PHE A 66 -5.82 -7.45 -6.39
C PHE A 66 -6.92 -8.46 -6.71
N LYS A 67 -6.53 -9.71 -6.97
CA LYS A 67 -7.45 -10.85 -6.87
C LYS A 67 -7.60 -11.20 -5.41
N PHE A 68 -8.83 -11.25 -4.92
CA PHE A 68 -9.12 -11.45 -3.51
C PHE A 68 -10.29 -12.41 -3.32
N ARG A 69 -10.15 -13.34 -2.37
CA ARG A 69 -11.24 -14.24 -1.97
C ARG A 69 -11.89 -13.65 -0.72
N THR A 70 -13.17 -13.31 -0.83
CA THR A 70 -13.95 -12.69 0.26
C THR A 70 -14.27 -13.70 1.36
N HIS A 71 -14.77 -13.20 2.49
CA HIS A 71 -15.32 -14.01 3.58
C HIS A 71 -16.38 -15.03 3.12
N SER A 72 -17.13 -14.74 2.07
CA SER A 72 -18.15 -15.64 1.49
C SER A 72 -17.57 -16.72 0.57
N GLY A 73 -16.25 -16.69 0.34
CA GLY A 73 -15.55 -17.59 -0.57
C GLY A 73 -15.59 -17.17 -2.05
N ALA A 74 -16.24 -16.05 -2.37
CA ALA A 74 -16.30 -15.51 -3.72
C ALA A 74 -14.95 -14.90 -4.13
N GLU A 75 -14.56 -15.09 -5.39
CA GLU A 75 -13.37 -14.43 -5.94
C GLU A 75 -13.77 -13.11 -6.61
N ILE A 76 -13.15 -12.02 -6.18
CA ILE A 76 -13.34 -10.69 -6.74
C ILE A 76 -12.01 -10.12 -7.24
N THR A 77 -12.12 -9.09 -8.07
CA THR A 77 -10.99 -8.23 -8.45
C THR A 77 -11.27 -6.84 -7.91
N THR A 78 -10.38 -6.31 -7.06
CA THR A 78 -10.53 -4.96 -6.50
C THR A 78 -10.40 -3.91 -7.60
N THR A 79 -10.74 -2.65 -7.30
CA THR A 79 -10.29 -1.54 -8.14
C THR A 79 -8.76 -1.42 -8.06
N ALA A 80 -8.15 -0.72 -9.01
CA ALA A 80 -6.73 -0.38 -8.98
C ALA A 80 -6.41 0.82 -8.04
N ASN A 81 -7.41 1.29 -7.28
CA ASN A 81 -7.24 2.35 -6.32
C ASN A 81 -6.66 1.80 -5.01
N GLY A 82 -6.01 2.70 -4.27
CA GLY A 82 -5.44 2.36 -2.99
C GLY A 82 -4.05 2.94 -2.81
N SER A 83 -3.51 2.73 -1.62
CA SER A 83 -2.16 3.12 -1.24
C SER A 83 -1.28 1.92 -0.88
N TYR A 84 -1.86 0.75 -0.65
CA TYR A 84 -1.11 -0.45 -0.30
C TYR A 84 -0.43 -1.05 -1.53
N GLY A 85 0.76 -1.59 -1.29
CA GLY A 85 1.58 -2.22 -2.31
C GLY A 85 2.92 -1.53 -2.48
N TRP A 86 3.66 -2.03 -3.47
CA TRP A 86 5.00 -1.58 -3.78
C TRP A 86 5.24 -1.61 -5.29
N LYS A 87 6.22 -0.84 -5.74
CA LYS A 87 6.86 -0.98 -7.06
C LYS A 87 8.35 -0.69 -6.92
N ILE A 88 9.19 -1.24 -7.79
CA ILE A 88 10.61 -0.89 -7.88
C ILE A 88 10.74 0.56 -8.36
N SER A 89 11.51 1.35 -7.62
CA SER A 89 11.89 2.71 -7.99
C SER A 89 13.06 2.67 -8.95
N GLU A 90 12.89 3.22 -10.16
CA GLU A 90 13.97 3.31 -11.17
C GLU A 90 15.22 3.99 -10.62
N LYS A 91 15.03 5.03 -9.78
CA LYS A 91 16.12 5.78 -9.15
C LYS A 91 16.86 4.94 -8.11
N LYS A 92 16.14 4.24 -7.22
CA LYS A 92 16.79 3.42 -6.17
C LYS A 92 17.52 2.24 -6.81
N ALA A 93 16.85 1.51 -7.72
CA ALA A 93 17.45 0.42 -8.47
C ALA A 93 18.69 0.87 -9.27
N GLY A 94 18.64 2.03 -9.93
CA GLY A 94 19.80 2.61 -10.62
C GLY A 94 20.99 2.81 -9.67
N ASN A 95 20.74 3.34 -8.48
CA ASN A 95 21.78 3.55 -7.46
C ASN A 95 22.34 2.22 -6.91
N SER A 96 21.47 1.26 -6.56
CA SER A 96 21.88 -0.01 -5.96
C SER A 96 22.68 -0.89 -6.94
N LEU A 97 22.23 -0.96 -8.20
CA LEU A 97 22.85 -1.74 -9.26
C LEU A 97 24.18 -1.13 -9.72
N THR A 98 24.26 0.19 -9.90
CA THR A 98 25.53 0.84 -10.26
C THR A 98 26.56 0.73 -9.14
N LYS A 99 26.12 0.81 -7.87
CA LYS A 99 26.98 0.53 -6.73
C LYS A 99 27.49 -0.91 -6.74
N ALA A 100 26.63 -1.89 -7.02
CA ALA A 100 27.05 -3.28 -7.15
C ALA A 100 28.11 -3.48 -8.26
N ILE A 101 27.92 -2.84 -9.42
CA ILE A 101 28.90 -2.86 -10.52
C ILE A 101 30.27 -2.32 -10.07
N ILE A 102 30.30 -1.20 -9.35
CA ILE A 102 31.55 -0.60 -8.85
C ILE A 102 32.22 -1.54 -7.84
N ASP A 103 31.46 -2.03 -6.87
CA ASP A 103 31.95 -2.84 -5.76
C ASP A 103 32.27 -4.29 -6.18
N GLY A 104 31.88 -4.71 -7.38
CA GLY A 104 32.04 -6.09 -7.87
C GLY A 104 31.08 -7.09 -7.24
N ARG A 105 29.95 -6.61 -6.67
CA ARG A 105 28.91 -7.47 -6.11
C ARG A 105 28.14 -8.15 -7.23
N GLN A 106 27.89 -9.45 -7.06
CA GLN A 106 27.20 -10.28 -8.05
C GLN A 106 25.68 -10.19 -7.95
N GLU A 107 25.16 -9.85 -6.77
CA GLU A 107 23.71 -9.81 -6.51
C GLU A 107 23.30 -8.50 -5.83
N VAL A 108 22.08 -8.06 -6.13
CA VAL A 108 21.39 -6.95 -5.47
C VAL A 108 19.97 -7.39 -5.15
N ASP A 109 19.57 -7.24 -3.89
CA ASP A 109 18.19 -7.44 -3.47
C ASP A 109 17.35 -6.19 -3.75
N GLY A 110 16.28 -6.36 -4.52
CA GLY A 110 15.33 -5.31 -4.87
C GLY A 110 14.46 -4.85 -3.71
N GLU A 111 14.45 -5.54 -2.56
CA GLU A 111 13.67 -5.13 -1.37
C GLU A 111 13.99 -3.69 -0.94
N HIS A 112 15.24 -3.25 -1.10
CA HIS A 112 15.66 -1.91 -0.70
C HIS A 112 15.41 -0.84 -1.77
N ASP A 113 14.95 -1.25 -2.95
CA ASP A 113 14.73 -0.38 -4.10
C ASP A 113 13.26 -0.08 -4.37
N ILE A 114 12.35 -0.60 -3.54
CA ILE A 114 10.92 -0.36 -3.69
C ILE A 114 10.50 1.04 -3.22
N GLU A 115 9.33 1.46 -3.69
CA GLU A 115 8.61 2.65 -3.23
C GLU A 115 7.11 2.37 -3.13
N GLY A 116 6.43 3.19 -2.32
CA GLY A 116 5.00 3.14 -2.05
C GLY A 116 4.32 4.50 -2.23
N LYS A 117 3.07 4.59 -1.79
CA LYS A 117 2.23 5.78 -1.88
C LYS A 117 1.46 6.01 -0.57
N GLY A 118 1.12 7.26 -0.29
CA GLY A 118 0.34 7.64 0.89
C GLY A 118 1.21 8.08 2.05
N TYR A 119 0.77 7.76 3.28
CA TYR A 119 1.47 8.11 4.51
C TYR A 119 2.86 7.47 4.63
N ASN A 120 2.98 6.20 4.25
CA ASN A 120 4.23 5.48 4.11
C ASN A 120 4.62 5.37 2.63
N THR A 121 5.74 5.98 2.25
CA THR A 121 6.26 5.98 0.87
C THR A 121 7.34 4.92 0.63
N ALA A 122 7.63 4.07 1.62
CA ALA A 122 8.62 3.01 1.49
C ALA A 122 8.14 1.86 0.58
N GLY A 123 6.83 1.61 0.48
CA GLY A 123 6.29 0.43 -0.18
C GLY A 123 5.98 -0.67 0.83
N LEU A 124 4.83 -1.34 0.67
CA LEU A 124 4.33 -2.33 1.61
C LEU A 124 4.06 -3.65 0.89
N GLY A 125 4.25 -4.76 1.60
CA GLY A 125 3.91 -6.10 1.08
C GLY A 125 4.91 -6.68 0.08
N TYR A 126 6.15 -6.18 0.00
CA TYR A 126 7.16 -6.73 -0.92
C TYR A 126 7.44 -8.21 -0.67
N ASN A 127 7.64 -8.60 0.59
CA ASN A 127 7.89 -9.99 0.97
C ASN A 127 6.62 -10.84 1.15
N VAL A 128 5.44 -10.24 0.92
CA VAL A 128 4.16 -10.95 1.02
C VAL A 128 3.81 -11.43 -0.39
N THR A 129 3.86 -12.75 -0.63
CA THR A 129 3.52 -13.35 -1.93
C THR A 129 2.24 -14.19 -1.86
N SER A 130 1.84 -14.61 -0.65
CA SER A 130 0.56 -15.26 -0.39
C SER A 130 -0.62 -14.30 -0.62
N ASN A 131 -1.77 -14.87 -0.98
CA ASN A 131 -3.00 -14.11 -1.21
C ASN A 131 -2.78 -12.88 -2.13
N ASN A 132 -2.03 -13.11 -3.23
CA ASN A 132 -1.70 -12.09 -4.23
C ASN A 132 -1.07 -10.80 -3.64
N GLY A 133 -0.31 -10.93 -2.55
CA GLY A 133 0.38 -9.80 -1.90
C GLY A 133 -0.34 -9.17 -0.71
N ILE A 134 -1.53 -9.67 -0.36
CA ILE A 134 -2.28 -9.20 0.82
C ILE A 134 -1.81 -9.91 2.08
N GLY A 135 -1.45 -11.20 2.00
CA GLY A 135 -1.16 -12.00 3.18
C GLY A 135 -2.42 -12.52 3.87
N ASP A 136 -2.26 -12.89 5.13
CA ASP A 136 -3.25 -13.57 5.97
C ASP A 136 -3.73 -12.72 7.16
N THR A 137 -3.21 -11.50 7.28
CA THR A 137 -3.56 -10.51 8.29
C THR A 137 -3.97 -9.23 7.60
N TYR A 138 -5.26 -8.89 7.66
CA TYR A 138 -5.84 -7.76 6.94
C TYR A 138 -7.25 -7.44 7.48
N ALA A 139 -7.77 -6.26 7.15
CA ALA A 139 -9.19 -5.95 7.26
C ALA A 139 -9.88 -6.07 5.89
N GLU A 140 -11.04 -6.69 5.88
CA GLU A 140 -11.93 -6.82 4.73
C GLU A 140 -13.21 -6.02 5.00
N VAL A 141 -13.61 -5.15 4.07
CA VAL A 141 -14.84 -4.36 4.16
C VAL A 141 -15.70 -4.61 2.94
N SER A 142 -16.85 -5.26 3.16
CA SER A 142 -17.91 -5.39 2.16
C SER A 142 -18.86 -4.21 2.30
N LEU A 143 -18.81 -3.26 1.36
CA LEU A 143 -19.75 -2.14 1.33
C LEU A 143 -21.16 -2.61 0.94
N ALA A 144 -21.28 -3.68 0.16
CA ALA A 144 -22.57 -4.26 -0.22
C ALA A 144 -23.29 -4.88 0.99
N ASP A 145 -22.55 -5.59 1.85
CA ASP A 145 -23.13 -6.22 3.04
C ASP A 145 -23.20 -5.28 4.25
N GLN A 146 -22.49 -4.14 4.19
CA GLN A 146 -22.21 -3.24 5.30
C GLN A 146 -21.58 -3.97 6.49
N ARG A 147 -20.53 -4.75 6.21
CA ARG A 147 -19.79 -5.55 7.22
C ARG A 147 -18.29 -5.42 7.05
N ALA A 148 -17.60 -5.49 8.19
CA ALA A 148 -16.15 -5.58 8.25
C ALA A 148 -15.72 -6.88 8.93
N TYR A 149 -14.64 -7.47 8.42
CA TYR A 149 -14.02 -8.68 8.92
C TYR A 149 -12.54 -8.41 9.16
N PHE A 150 -12.01 -8.80 10.31
CA PHE A 150 -10.62 -8.60 10.69
C PHE A 150 -9.96 -9.96 10.80
N TYR A 151 -8.89 -10.15 10.02
CA TYR A 151 -8.14 -11.40 9.97
C TYR A 151 -6.77 -11.24 10.64
N LYS A 152 -6.39 -12.24 11.44
CA LYS A 152 -5.06 -12.40 12.03
C LYS A 152 -4.56 -13.81 11.79
N ASP A 153 -3.39 -13.92 11.20
CA ASP A 153 -2.73 -15.21 10.92
C ASP A 153 -3.69 -16.22 10.26
N GLY A 154 -4.50 -15.73 9.30
CA GLY A 154 -5.45 -16.51 8.53
C GLY A 154 -6.79 -16.82 9.23
N LYS A 155 -7.03 -16.29 10.43
CA LYS A 155 -8.28 -16.49 11.20
C LYS A 155 -9.08 -15.20 11.28
N CYS A 156 -10.38 -15.28 11.03
CA CYS A 156 -11.30 -14.18 11.33
C CYS A 156 -11.40 -14.02 12.86
N VAL A 157 -10.87 -12.94 13.40
CA VAL A 157 -10.86 -12.63 14.85
C VAL A 157 -11.99 -11.70 15.27
N LEU A 158 -12.52 -10.92 14.32
CA LEU A 158 -13.68 -10.07 14.52
C LEU A 158 -14.48 -9.95 13.23
N GLU A 159 -15.79 -10.04 13.35
CA GLU A 159 -16.77 -9.78 12.30
C GLU A 159 -17.83 -8.86 12.89
N THR A 160 -18.12 -7.75 12.21
CA THR A 160 -19.05 -6.73 12.72
C THR A 160 -19.81 -6.06 11.60
N ASP A 161 -21.05 -5.68 11.90
CA ASP A 161 -21.78 -4.73 11.07
C ASP A 161 -21.13 -3.34 11.20
N ILE A 162 -21.17 -2.58 10.11
CA ILE A 162 -20.62 -1.23 10.02
C ILE A 162 -21.62 -0.28 9.38
N VAL A 163 -21.35 1.02 9.44
CA VAL A 163 -22.00 1.99 8.56
C VAL A 163 -20.92 2.77 7.82
N SER A 164 -20.88 2.59 6.50
CA SER A 164 -19.93 3.27 5.62
C SER A 164 -20.35 4.70 5.31
N GLY A 165 -19.58 5.34 4.45
CA GLY A 165 -19.93 6.61 3.84
C GLY A 165 -21.22 6.56 3.03
N THR A 166 -21.87 7.72 2.88
CA THR A 166 -23.06 7.85 2.02
C THR A 166 -22.73 7.66 0.54
N ASN A 167 -23.76 7.51 -0.30
CA ASN A 167 -23.60 7.45 -1.75
C ASN A 167 -23.39 8.85 -2.41
N ASN A 168 -23.27 9.92 -1.63
CA ASN A 168 -22.95 11.25 -2.14
C ASN A 168 -21.48 11.30 -2.60
N GLU A 169 -21.21 11.97 -3.71
CA GLU A 169 -19.90 11.91 -4.39
C GLU A 169 -18.70 12.28 -3.51
N GLY A 170 -18.89 13.15 -2.51
CA GLY A 170 -17.85 13.53 -1.54
C GLY A 170 -17.69 12.61 -0.32
N ASN A 171 -18.68 11.75 -0.05
CA ASN A 171 -18.77 10.98 1.20
C ASN A 171 -18.65 9.47 0.99
N LYS A 172 -18.52 9.00 -0.26
CA LYS A 172 -18.36 7.56 -0.55
C LYS A 172 -17.08 7.04 0.10
N THR A 173 -17.21 5.93 0.83
CA THR A 173 -16.02 5.16 1.24
C THR A 173 -15.32 4.65 -0.02
N PRO A 174 -14.02 4.94 -0.21
CA PRO A 174 -13.34 4.64 -1.45
C PRO A 174 -12.96 3.16 -1.55
N LYS A 175 -13.45 2.48 -2.59
CA LYS A 175 -13.06 1.10 -2.92
C LYS A 175 -11.61 1.02 -3.35
N GLY A 176 -10.92 -0.06 -2.97
CA GLY A 176 -9.51 -0.28 -3.27
C GLY A 176 -8.79 -1.07 -2.18
N VAL A 177 -7.46 -1.12 -2.26
CA VAL A 177 -6.61 -1.74 -1.22
C VAL A 177 -5.78 -0.65 -0.54
N TRP A 178 -6.15 -0.33 0.68
CA TRP A 178 -5.53 0.67 1.53
C TRP A 178 -4.69 0.00 2.62
N TYR A 179 -4.12 0.78 3.53
CA TYR A 179 -3.45 0.25 4.71
C TYR A 179 -3.66 1.16 5.91
N ILE A 180 -3.59 0.61 7.12
CA ILE A 180 -3.63 1.41 8.34
C ILE A 180 -2.40 2.31 8.42
N MET A 181 -2.61 3.63 8.33
CA MET A 181 -1.52 4.60 8.29
C MET A 181 -0.86 4.81 9.64
N TYR A 182 -1.67 4.86 10.69
CA TYR A 182 -1.29 4.95 12.10
C TYR A 182 -2.48 4.57 12.96
N GLN A 183 -2.32 4.59 14.28
CA GLN A 183 -3.40 4.37 15.22
C GLN A 183 -3.34 5.40 16.35
N GLN A 184 -4.50 5.90 16.78
CA GLN A 184 -4.60 6.93 17.82
C GLN A 184 -5.78 6.67 18.75
N SER A 185 -5.55 6.81 20.05
CA SER A 185 -6.57 6.70 21.10
C SER A 185 -6.23 7.60 22.29
N PRO A 186 -7.14 8.46 22.77
CA PRO A 186 -8.35 8.95 22.08
C PRO A 186 -8.00 9.90 20.92
N SER A 187 -8.98 10.26 20.08
CA SER A 187 -8.81 11.25 19.00
C SER A 187 -10.04 12.15 18.80
N VAL A 188 -9.86 13.22 18.04
CA VAL A 188 -10.93 14.13 17.61
C VAL A 188 -10.85 14.29 16.10
N LEU A 189 -11.82 13.73 15.39
CA LEU A 189 -11.92 13.80 13.94
C LEU A 189 -12.52 15.14 13.54
N ARG A 190 -11.94 15.82 12.54
CA ARG A 190 -12.37 17.13 12.06
C ARG A 190 -12.49 17.13 10.55
N GLY A 191 -13.50 17.79 10.03
CA GLY A 191 -13.74 17.94 8.60
C GLY A 191 -14.88 18.92 8.32
N GLN A 192 -15.42 18.85 7.10
CA GLN A 192 -16.57 19.64 6.66
C GLN A 192 -17.76 18.71 6.37
N ASN A 193 -18.96 19.17 6.71
CA ASN A 193 -20.22 18.56 6.29
C ASN A 193 -20.56 18.97 4.85
N ASP A 194 -21.56 18.31 4.25
CA ASP A 194 -22.03 18.60 2.88
C ASP A 194 -22.50 20.06 2.69
N ASP A 195 -22.96 20.72 3.75
CA ASP A 195 -23.35 22.14 3.75
C ASP A 195 -22.17 23.12 3.95
N GLY A 196 -20.94 22.61 4.03
CA GLY A 196 -19.72 23.37 4.25
C GLY A 196 -19.43 23.73 5.71
N SER A 197 -20.33 23.41 6.65
CA SER A 197 -20.10 23.62 8.08
C SER A 197 -18.99 22.69 8.60
N SER A 198 -18.21 23.14 9.59
CA SER A 198 -17.16 22.30 10.20
C SER A 198 -17.75 21.33 11.22
N TYR A 199 -17.26 20.09 11.24
CA TYR A 199 -17.58 19.12 12.29
C TYR A 199 -16.36 18.78 13.16
N ALA A 200 -16.65 18.31 14.37
CA ALA A 200 -15.66 17.72 15.27
C ALA A 200 -16.28 16.53 16.03
N SER A 201 -15.76 15.33 15.82
CA SER A 201 -16.26 14.10 16.44
C SER A 201 -15.21 13.52 17.37
N LYS A 202 -15.52 13.45 18.67
CA LYS A 202 -14.66 12.74 19.64
C LYS A 202 -14.84 11.23 19.44
N VAL A 203 -13.72 10.53 19.32
CA VAL A 203 -13.69 9.07 19.17
C VAL A 203 -12.65 8.49 20.12
N ASN A 204 -12.91 7.29 20.63
CA ASN A 204 -11.96 6.60 21.49
C ASN A 204 -10.88 5.89 20.69
N TYR A 205 -11.21 5.38 19.50
CA TYR A 205 -10.32 4.59 18.67
C TYR A 205 -10.31 5.10 17.24
N TRP A 206 -9.13 5.42 16.72
CA TRP A 206 -8.96 5.90 15.35
C TRP A 206 -7.88 5.12 14.61
N SER A 207 -8.25 4.50 13.49
CA SER A 207 -7.35 3.77 12.59
C SER A 207 -7.56 4.23 11.13
N PRO A 208 -6.93 5.32 10.70
CA PRO A 208 -7.04 5.86 9.34
C PRO A 208 -6.38 4.99 8.29
N PHE A 209 -6.99 4.92 7.11
CA PHE A 209 -6.44 4.20 5.95
C PHE A 209 -6.34 5.04 4.66
N THR A 210 -6.90 6.25 4.59
CA THR A 210 -6.67 7.18 3.47
C THR A 210 -6.15 8.55 3.93
N LEU A 211 -5.37 9.21 3.07
CA LEU A 211 -4.95 10.60 3.29
C LEU A 211 -6.12 11.60 3.24
N THR A 212 -7.25 11.22 2.62
CA THR A 212 -8.47 12.03 2.59
C THR A 212 -9.26 11.97 3.90
N GLY A 213 -8.80 11.19 4.89
CA GLY A 213 -9.38 11.16 6.22
C GLY A 213 -10.41 10.04 6.45
N CYS A 214 -10.45 9.01 5.60
CA CYS A 214 -11.24 7.81 5.87
C CYS A 214 -10.48 6.85 6.77
N GLY A 215 -11.20 6.22 7.71
CA GLY A 215 -10.66 5.27 8.67
C GLY A 215 -11.74 4.52 9.44
N PHE A 216 -11.31 3.60 10.28
CA PHE A 216 -12.16 2.92 11.26
C PHE A 216 -12.21 3.72 12.56
N HIS A 217 -13.42 3.92 13.11
CA HIS A 217 -13.59 4.47 14.46
C HIS A 217 -14.91 4.06 15.12
N ASP A 218 -14.98 4.22 16.45
CA ASP A 218 -16.25 4.14 17.19
C ASP A 218 -17.19 5.30 16.84
N ALA A 219 -18.49 5.01 16.74
CA ALA A 219 -19.53 6.00 16.50
C ALA A 219 -20.58 5.97 17.62
N SER A 220 -20.26 6.54 18.78
CA SER A 220 -21.14 6.53 19.97
C SER A 220 -22.46 7.27 19.79
N TRP A 221 -22.54 8.18 18.81
CA TRP A 221 -23.75 8.92 18.45
C TRP A 221 -24.73 8.10 17.61
N ARG A 222 -24.30 6.95 17.06
CA ARG A 222 -25.10 6.17 16.12
C ARG A 222 -25.96 5.14 16.83
N HIS A 223 -27.26 5.22 16.57
CA HIS A 223 -28.25 4.25 17.05
C HIS A 223 -28.79 3.34 15.94
N ASN A 224 -28.72 3.76 14.67
CA ASN A 224 -29.13 2.96 13.52
C ASN A 224 -27.93 2.26 12.87
N TRP A 225 -27.94 0.93 12.94
CA TRP A 225 -26.94 0.02 12.38
C TRP A 225 -27.52 -0.88 11.28
N SER A 226 -28.68 -0.53 10.71
CA SER A 226 -29.24 -1.24 9.57
C SER A 226 -28.26 -1.29 8.41
N LYS A 227 -28.27 -2.39 7.64
CA LYS A 227 -27.51 -2.54 6.38
C LYS A 227 -27.82 -1.48 5.33
N THR A 228 -28.89 -0.72 5.51
CA THR A 228 -29.29 0.38 4.61
C THR A 228 -29.07 1.76 5.24
N ALA A 229 -28.55 1.85 6.48
CA ALA A 229 -28.38 3.12 7.18
C ALA A 229 -27.49 4.09 6.41
N TYR A 230 -26.46 3.59 5.71
CA TYR A 230 -25.56 4.41 4.90
C TYR A 230 -26.24 5.21 3.78
N LEU A 231 -27.45 4.80 3.34
CA LEU A 231 -28.19 5.48 2.27
C LEU A 231 -28.73 6.85 2.69
N SER A 232 -29.13 7.00 3.96
CA SER A 232 -29.76 8.24 4.48
C SER A 232 -29.01 8.85 5.66
N ASP A 233 -28.14 8.09 6.31
CA ASP A 233 -27.38 8.48 7.50
C ASP A 233 -26.01 7.77 7.49
N GLY A 234 -25.32 7.81 6.36
CA GLY A 234 -23.93 7.33 6.24
C GLY A 234 -22.91 8.30 6.84
N SER A 235 -21.67 7.86 6.95
CA SER A 235 -20.56 8.73 7.36
C SER A 235 -20.09 9.65 6.22
N HIS A 236 -19.05 10.44 6.48
CA HIS A 236 -18.29 11.20 5.46
C HIS A 236 -17.16 10.36 4.82
N GLY A 237 -17.35 9.04 4.71
CA GLY A 237 -16.40 8.10 4.10
C GLY A 237 -15.74 7.13 5.08
N CYS A 238 -15.71 7.46 6.38
CA CYS A 238 -15.23 6.56 7.42
C CYS A 238 -16.07 5.28 7.56
N ILE A 239 -15.47 4.24 8.14
CA ILE A 239 -16.19 3.05 8.57
C ILE A 239 -16.56 3.24 10.04
N ASN A 240 -17.83 3.58 10.29
CA ASN A 240 -18.37 3.67 11.64
C ASN A 240 -18.53 2.26 12.22
N MET A 241 -18.07 2.07 13.45
CA MET A 241 -18.18 0.80 14.19
C MET A 241 -18.90 1.02 15.53
N GLN A 242 -19.58 -0.01 16.01
CA GLN A 242 -20.22 0.06 17.33
C GLN A 242 -19.14 0.27 18.40
N PRO A 243 -19.38 1.14 19.41
CA PRO A 243 -18.40 1.37 20.47
C PRO A 243 -17.96 0.09 21.20
N SER A 244 -18.84 -0.90 21.30
CA SER A 244 -18.58 -2.20 21.92
C SER A 244 -17.53 -3.04 21.18
N VAL A 245 -17.38 -2.89 19.86
CA VAL A 245 -16.44 -3.68 19.04
C VAL A 245 -15.23 -2.88 18.55
N ALA A 246 -15.34 -1.55 18.52
CA ALA A 246 -14.31 -0.69 17.95
C ALA A 246 -12.95 -0.79 18.66
N GLY A 247 -12.97 -0.99 19.99
CA GLY A 247 -11.75 -1.21 20.76
C GLY A 247 -11.06 -2.52 20.41
N GLN A 248 -11.82 -3.58 20.16
CA GLN A 248 -11.25 -4.85 19.69
C GLN A 248 -10.66 -4.68 18.29
N ALA A 249 -11.44 -4.13 17.34
CA ALA A 249 -10.98 -3.86 15.97
C ALA A 249 -9.67 -3.04 15.96
N PHE A 250 -9.56 -2.04 16.83
CA PHE A 250 -8.35 -1.24 16.98
C PHE A 250 -7.14 -2.08 17.43
N HIS A 251 -7.29 -2.95 18.42
CA HIS A 251 -6.18 -3.80 18.87
C HIS A 251 -5.85 -4.94 17.89
N ASP A 252 -6.84 -5.39 17.13
CA ASP A 252 -6.71 -6.35 16.03
C ASP A 252 -6.21 -5.68 14.74
N LEU A 253 -5.79 -4.42 14.77
CA LEU A 253 -5.14 -3.75 13.65
C LEU A 253 -3.75 -3.29 14.07
N LYS A 254 -2.83 -3.25 13.10
CA LYS A 254 -1.52 -2.61 13.24
C LYS A 254 -1.25 -1.71 12.05
N GLN A 255 -0.36 -0.75 12.27
CA GLN A 255 0.16 0.08 11.20
C GLN A 255 0.70 -0.78 10.04
N ASN A 256 0.44 -0.32 8.81
CA ASN A 256 0.78 -0.93 7.53
C ASN A 256 -0.02 -2.19 7.15
N GLU A 257 -0.94 -2.67 7.99
CA GLU A 257 -1.78 -3.81 7.62
C GLU A 257 -2.79 -3.42 6.52
N PRO A 258 -3.05 -4.31 5.54
CA PRO A 258 -3.93 -4.04 4.42
C PRO A 258 -5.40 -3.86 4.84
N VAL A 259 -6.10 -2.99 4.14
CA VAL A 259 -7.56 -2.78 4.26
C VAL A 259 -8.17 -2.88 2.87
N ILE A 260 -8.88 -3.97 2.61
CA ILE A 260 -9.54 -4.26 1.33
C ILE A 260 -10.97 -3.75 1.42
N ILE A 261 -11.37 -2.86 0.51
CA ILE A 261 -12.72 -2.27 0.47
C ILE A 261 -13.34 -2.50 -0.90
N TYR A 262 -14.51 -3.15 -0.94
CA TYR A 262 -15.21 -3.51 -2.19
C TYR A 262 -16.72 -3.28 -2.15
#